data_AF-A0AAI8QHL7-F1
#
_entry.id   AF-A0AAI8QHL7-F1
#
_cell.length_a   1.000
_cell.length_b   1.000
_cell.length_c   1.000
_cell.angle_alpha   90.00
_cell.angle_beta   90.00
_cell.angle_gamma   90.00
#
_symmetry.space_group_name_H-M   'P 1'
#
loop_
_entity.id
_entity.type
_entity.pdbx_description
1 polymer ?
#
loop_
_entity_poly.entity_id
_entity_poly.type
_entity_poly.pdbx_seq_one_letter_code
_entity_poly.pdbx_strand_id
1 'polypeptide(L)' 'MTTPYITKNGEIITKEALIKEIESILNLIPAKSQTTLSLDVMNSLECSDLESIRDSLLQKHNAIITENKEWLLGLADG' A
#
# COMPACT_ATOMS: atom_id res chain seq x y z
N MET A 1 17.62 -15.39 -1.01
CA MET A 1 18.04 -14.76 -2.29
C MET A 1 17.04 -13.66 -2.56
N THR A 2 17.46 -12.39 -2.49
CA THR A 2 16.59 -11.24 -2.79
C THR A 2 16.50 -11.09 -4.30
N THR A 3 15.41 -11.54 -4.91
CA THR A 3 15.16 -11.34 -6.34
C THR A 3 14.75 -9.88 -6.58
N PRO A 4 15.54 -9.08 -7.31
CA PRO A 4 15.13 -7.76 -7.73
C PRO A 4 13.99 -7.88 -8.74
N TYR A 5 12.96 -7.07 -8.56
CA TYR A 5 11.79 -6.94 -9.41
C TYR A 5 11.75 -5.52 -9.98
N ILE A 6 11.48 -5.41 -11.27
CA ILE A 6 11.32 -4.12 -11.92
C ILE A 6 9.82 -3.86 -12.01
N THR A 7 9.38 -2.78 -11.39
CA THR A 7 7.97 -2.38 -11.38
C THR A 7 7.51 -1.85 -12.74
N LYS A 8 6.18 -1.75 -12.95
CA LYS A 8 5.58 -1.09 -14.13
C LYS A 8 6.10 0.33 -14.35
N ASN A 9 6.48 1.01 -13.25
CA ASN A 9 7.00 2.37 -13.26
C ASN A 9 8.51 2.44 -13.57
N GLY A 10 9.17 1.29 -13.79
CA GLY A 10 10.61 1.23 -14.03
C GLY A 10 11.46 1.33 -12.75
N GLU A 11 10.85 1.34 -11.57
CA GLU A 11 11.57 1.31 -10.30
C GLU A 11 12.02 -0.12 -9.98
N ILE A 12 13.29 -0.27 -9.58
CA ILE A 12 13.88 -1.54 -9.15
C ILE A 12 13.62 -1.69 -7.66
N ILE A 13 12.79 -2.66 -7.30
CA ILE A 13 12.41 -2.97 -5.92
C ILE A 13 12.62 -4.46 -5.66
N THR A 14 12.87 -4.87 -4.42
CA THR A 14 12.89 -6.30 -4.08
C THR A 14 11.51 -6.78 -3.66
N LYS A 15 11.22 -8.07 -3.83
CA LYS A 15 9.96 -8.65 -3.38
C LYS A 15 9.68 -8.33 -1.90
N GLU A 16 10.69 -8.45 -1.05
CA GLU A 16 10.60 -8.08 0.37
C GLU A 16 10.29 -6.59 0.59
N ALA A 17 10.91 -5.69 -0.18
CA ALA A 17 10.64 -4.26 -0.08
C ALA A 17 9.20 -3.93 -0.50
N LEU A 18 8.71 -4.56 -1.58
CA LEU A 18 7.34 -4.41 -2.05
C LEU A 18 6.33 -4.84 -0.97
N ILE A 19 6.59 -5.97 -0.30
CA ILE A 19 5.77 -6.47 0.80
C ILE A 19 5.75 -5.50 1.99
N LYS A 20 6.91 -4.96 2.37
CA LYS A 20 7.01 -3.95 3.44
C LYS A 20 6.28 -2.65 3.10
N GLU A 21 6.30 -2.26 1.83
CA GLU A 21 5.56 -1.09 1.34
C GLU A 21 4.06 -1.29 1.51
N ILE A 22 3.53 -2.43 1.03
CA ILE A 22 2.12 -2.80 1.15
C ILE A 22 1.69 -2.83 2.63
N GLU A 23 2.50 -3.46 3.49
CA GLU A 23 2.25 -3.50 4.93
C GLU A 23 2.23 -2.08 5.54
N SER A 24 3.18 -1.23 5.17
CA SER A 24 3.22 0.15 5.65
C SER A 24 1.98 0.93 5.21
N ILE A 25 1.55 0.82 3.94
CA ILE A 25 0.35 1.50 3.44
C ILE A 25 -0.91 1.03 4.18
N LEU A 26 -1.03 -0.28 4.43
CA LEU A 26 -2.13 -0.84 5.22
C LEU A 26 -2.15 -0.30 6.66
N ASN A 27 -0.99 -0.16 7.29
CA ASN A 27 -0.87 0.39 8.64
C ASN A 27 -0.94 1.92 8.72
N LEU A 28 -0.76 2.61 7.60
CA LEU A 28 -0.99 4.06 7.48
C LEU A 28 -2.48 4.39 7.43
N ILE A 29 -3.32 3.48 6.92
CA ILE A 29 -4.77 3.64 7.02
C ILE A 29 -5.11 3.56 8.52
N PRO A 30 -5.85 4.53 9.09
CA PRO A 30 -6.23 4.55 10.50
C PRO A 30 -7.27 3.46 10.79
N ALA A 31 -6.89 2.20 10.63
CA ALA A 31 -7.62 1.04 11.08
C ALA A 31 -7.29 0.83 12.55
N LYS A 32 -8.29 0.46 13.35
CA LYS A 32 -8.11 0.12 14.78
C LYS A 32 -7.19 -1.09 15.02
N SER A 33 -6.66 -1.71 13.97
CA SER A 33 -5.88 -2.93 14.03
C SER A 33 -4.71 -2.86 13.06
N GLN A 34 -3.51 -3.05 13.61
CA GLN A 34 -2.28 -3.13 12.85
C GLN A 34 -2.36 -4.37 11.96
N THR A 35 -2.21 -4.20 10.65
CA THR A 35 -2.32 -5.31 9.70
C THR A 35 -0.92 -5.81 9.41
N THR A 36 -0.60 -7.01 9.88
CA THR A 36 0.69 -7.65 9.58
C THR A 36 0.52 -8.58 8.39
N LEU A 37 1.27 -8.33 7.33
CA LEU A 37 1.27 -9.19 6.15
C LEU A 37 2.28 -10.31 6.36
N SER A 38 1.79 -11.55 6.34
CA SER A 38 2.69 -12.70 6.42
C SER A 38 3.52 -12.77 5.14
N LEU A 39 4.83 -12.60 5.31
CA LEU A 39 5.84 -12.72 4.24
C LEU A 39 5.71 -14.03 3.46
N ASP A 40 5.28 -15.11 4.12
CA ASP A 40 5.05 -16.42 3.51
C ASP A 40 3.89 -16.39 2.49
N VAL A 41 2.76 -15.79 2.89
CA VAL A 41 1.57 -15.60 2.03
C VAL A 41 1.91 -14.67 0.85
N MET A 42 2.65 -13.60 1.12
CA MET A 42 3.07 -12.68 0.07
C MET A 42 4.17 -13.26 -0.83
N ASN A 43 4.99 -14.18 -0.32
CA ASN A 43 5.96 -14.88 -1.14
C ASN A 43 5.29 -15.90 -2.07
N SER A 44 4.11 -16.39 -1.71
CA SER A 44 3.27 -17.22 -2.59
C SER A 44 2.60 -16.43 -3.71
N LEU A 45 2.55 -15.09 -3.62
CA LEU A 45 2.00 -14.22 -4.67
C LEU A 45 3.08 -13.81 -5.67
N GLU A 46 2.69 -13.58 -6.93
CA GLU A 46 3.59 -13.06 -7.94
C GLU A 46 3.88 -11.57 -7.69
N CYS A 47 5.04 -11.10 -8.15
CA CYS A 47 5.41 -9.70 -7.98
C CYS A 47 4.41 -8.74 -8.65
N SER A 48 3.78 -9.17 -9.74
CA SER A 48 2.73 -8.41 -10.43
C SER A 48 1.43 -8.29 -9.63
N ASP A 49 1.07 -9.32 -8.85
CA ASP A 49 -0.05 -9.27 -7.91
C ASP A 49 0.27 -8.32 -6.75
N LEU A 50 1.44 -8.48 -6.13
CA LEU A 50 1.90 -7.61 -5.04
C LEU A 50 1.90 -6.14 -5.47
N GLU A 51 2.36 -5.86 -6.69
CA GLU A 51 2.37 -4.52 -7.25
C GLU A 51 0.96 -3.97 -7.49
N SER A 52 0.02 -4.82 -7.92
CA SER A 52 -1.37 -4.43 -8.12
C SER A 52 -2.09 -4.20 -6.77
N ILE A 53 -1.73 -4.96 -5.74
CA ILE A 53 -2.19 -4.74 -4.35
C ILE A 53 -1.64 -3.41 -3.84
N ARG A 54 -0.33 -3.14 -4.01
CA ARG A 54 0.31 -1.86 -3.65
C ARG A 54 -0.42 -0.69 -4.29
N ASP A 55 -0.64 -0.75 -5.61
CA ASP A 55 -1.31 0.30 -6.37
C ASP A 55 -2.75 0.52 -5.90
N SER A 56 -3.51 -0.57 -5.71
CA SER A 56 -4.87 -0.52 -5.19
C SER A 56 -4.94 0.09 -3.78
N LEU A 57 -3.98 -0.25 -2.90
CA LEU A 57 -3.90 0.30 -1.55
C LEU A 57 -3.52 1.79 -1.57
N LEU A 58 -2.56 2.19 -2.39
CA LEU A 58 -2.18 3.59 -2.59
C LEU A 58 -3.34 4.43 -3.13
N GLN A 59 -4.10 3.89 -4.09
CA GLN A 59 -5.28 4.53 -4.64
C GLN A 59 -6.37 4.67 -3.57
N LYS A 60 -6.62 3.61 -2.80
CA LYS A 60 -7.62 3.63 -1.71
C LYS A 60 -7.19 4.59 -0.59
N HIS A 61 -5.91 4.64 -0.26
CA HIS A 61 -5.36 5.57 0.72
C HIS A 61 -5.49 7.02 0.24
N ASN A 62 -5.18 7.32 -1.03
CA ASN A 62 -5.41 8.63 -1.62
C ASN A 62 -6.89 9.01 -1.63
N ALA A 63 -7.79 8.06 -1.92
CA ALA A 63 -9.22 8.29 -1.87
C ALA A 63 -9.68 8.62 -0.45
N ILE A 64 -9.24 7.86 0.56
CA ILE A 64 -9.55 8.13 1.97
C ILE A 64 -9.01 9.50 2.41
N ILE A 65 -7.77 9.85 2.04
CA ILE A 65 -7.22 11.18 2.35
C ILE A 65 -8.04 12.27 1.66
N THR A 66 -8.39 12.10 0.39
CA THR A 66 -9.16 13.08 -0.38
C THR A 66 -10.53 13.29 0.23
N GLU A 67 -11.24 12.21 0.55
CA GLU A 67 -12.55 12.23 1.18
C GLU A 67 -12.49 12.86 2.59
N ASN A 68 -11.47 12.53 3.39
CA ASN A 68 -11.25 13.17 4.69
C ASN A 68 -10.84 14.65 4.56
N LYS A 69 -10.11 15.02 3.51
CA LYS A 69 -9.69 16.41 3.26
C LYS A 69 -10.86 17.28 2.82
N GLU A 70 -11.75 16.76 1.98
CA GLU A 70 -13.01 17.41 1.62
C GLU A 70 -13.92 17.55 2.84
N TRP A 71 -14.00 16.53 3.70
CA TRP A 71 -14.74 16.59 4.96
C TRP A 71 -14.15 17.59 5.96
N LEU A 72 -12.81 17.62 6.13
CA LEU A 72 -12.11 18.58 6.99
C LEU A 72 -12.23 20.02 6.49
N LEU A 73 -12.17 20.24 5.17
CA LEU A 73 -12.42 21.56 4.57
C LEU A 73 -13.87 22.00 4.78
N GLY A 74 -14.83 21.08 4.66
CA GLY A 74 -16.25 21.36 4.94
C GLY A 74 -16.56 21.64 6.41
N LEU A 75 -15.74 21.14 7.34
CA LEU A 75 -15.84 21.43 8.78
C LEU A 75 -15.20 22.75 9.20
N ALA A 76 -14.23 23.26 8.44
CA ALA A 76 -13.55 24.53 8.70
C ALA A 76 -14.33 25.75 8.15
N ASP A 77 -15.32 25.52 7.28
CA ASP A 77 -16.22 26.53 6.70
C ASP A 77 -17.62 26.56 7.37
N GLY A 78 -17.74 25.95 8.57
CA GLY A 78 -18.99 25.85 9.34
C GLY A 78 -18.96 26.62 10.65
#